data_AF-A0AAJ4EIX4-F1
#
_entry.id   AF-A0AAJ4EIX4-F1
#
_cell.length_a   1.000
_cell.length_b   1.000
_cell.length_c   1.000
_cell.angle_alpha   90.00
_cell.angle_beta   90.00
_cell.angle_gamma   90.00
#
_symmetry.space_group_name_H-M   'P 1'
#
loop_
_entity.id
_entity.type
_entity.pdbx_description
1 polymer ?
#
loop_
_entity_poly.entity_id
_entity_poly.type
_entity_poly.pdbx_seq_one_letter_code
_entity_poly.pdbx_strand_id
1 'polypeptide(L)'
;MLRKGKSNSWYSIISFSIFKIRRSMAVWVLVLLSLVLFAALAITLFLSSTNIYDFLKNFQYGVFIFNNILLLLFVLLVIIKIFGREFEDGTYLLLISKPYSRFTLFFLKLISLWILIIFFLGAIILFALGIGYIGYLINNNSEYLEVYQNLLLKLLLYSLSLSFFASSGILFAVTFLNSQVVLLIVVIFCSLFLVGGMPYSLIMSLANTIDLSFIETSMTKQNYPVLIIKSTINFKRNLEKKLIKYNNLTSKIWDFYNSWDYDDLDKVFKTRDYENITSDPSLRIKRLEFYQSLGLTKPKEESYTIEQLNKWDKITKYKYDNKDETIFEIINKVGGSNLKMKLNFATNFFFKSPGELEPNNEIHQELLDCINFIEKSAKSWELYLRTNDLNGNSLFYFDLDKSYYSLISSDGKVGTENQKLSEPNGFNPVNVFRAEFALTGISPADSEYDNGPDFQDWILNYFGAEDRIEDGFEIKTLYVLREIEINILKKIMDYKLLEAVPLKINTEWQKYDDLMQTYELISKINIIEHWNQIWTSSLSYVPFWFEPLQRSNINFNVQNNYLMSYQDFPISLKQDKKVDLVVLPFLNINLLLYIYLGISGLFLVNAYLILRRKNIT
;
A
#
# COMPACT_ATOMS: atom_id res chain seq x y z
N MET A 1 57.40 41.06 28.51
CA MET A 1 57.10 40.36 27.24
C MET A 1 55.86 39.47 27.46
N LEU A 2 54.67 40.03 27.20
CA LEU A 2 53.37 39.37 27.34
C LEU A 2 53.11 38.49 26.10
N ARG A 3 52.97 37.16 26.27
CA ARG A 3 52.57 36.26 25.18
C ARG A 3 51.27 35.52 25.52
N LYS A 4 50.20 35.97 24.87
CA LYS A 4 48.97 35.28 24.44
C LYS A 4 48.55 34.02 25.22
N GLY A 5 47.59 34.16 26.14
CA GLY A 5 46.78 33.09 26.73
C GLY A 5 45.27 33.26 26.52
N LYS A 6 44.83 33.75 25.34
CA LYS A 6 43.42 34.05 25.05
C LYS A 6 42.63 32.93 24.33
N SER A 7 43.23 31.77 24.08
CA SER A 7 42.64 30.73 23.20
C SER A 7 41.82 29.63 23.91
N ASN A 8 41.94 29.43 25.23
CA ASN A 8 41.33 28.27 25.92
C ASN A 8 40.11 28.58 26.81
N SER A 9 39.64 29.83 26.80
CA SER A 9 38.67 30.29 27.78
C SER A 9 37.22 29.90 27.44
N TRP A 10 36.84 29.89 26.15
CA TRP A 10 35.49 29.48 25.71
C TRP A 10 35.26 27.98 25.83
N TYR A 11 36.27 27.18 25.44
CA TYR A 11 36.24 25.73 25.61
C TYR A 11 36.10 25.32 27.08
N SER A 12 36.72 26.07 28.00
CA SER A 12 36.60 25.79 29.44
C SER A 12 35.16 25.89 29.96
N ILE A 13 34.34 26.81 29.43
CA ILE A 13 32.94 26.98 29.82
C ILE A 13 32.10 25.80 29.32
N ILE A 14 32.29 25.40 28.06
CA ILE A 14 31.62 24.24 27.47
C ILE A 14 32.00 22.97 28.24
N SER A 15 33.30 22.75 28.46
CA SER A 15 33.82 21.59 29.19
C SER A 15 33.29 21.54 30.63
N PHE A 16 33.19 22.68 31.32
CA PHE A 16 32.62 22.75 32.67
C PHE A 16 31.13 22.39 32.70
N SER A 17 30.34 22.89 31.75
CA SER A 17 28.92 22.52 31.63
C SER A 17 28.74 21.02 31.36
N ILE A 18 29.57 20.43 30.49
CA ILE A 18 29.57 18.99 30.22
C ILE A 18 30.00 18.19 31.45
N PHE A 19 31.01 18.65 32.19
CA PHE A 19 31.51 17.99 33.40
C PHE A 19 30.43 17.86 34.49
N LYS A 20 29.61 18.91 34.69
CA LYS A 20 28.46 18.86 35.62
C LYS A 20 27.48 17.74 35.28
N ILE A 21 27.30 17.48 33.99
CA ILE A 21 26.39 16.44 33.50
C ILE A 21 27.05 15.07 33.59
N ARG A 22 28.35 14.96 33.31
CA ARG A 22 29.10 13.71 33.49
C ARG A 22 29.00 13.16 34.92
N ARG A 23 28.94 14.03 35.93
CA ARG A 23 28.81 13.64 37.35
C ARG A 23 27.37 13.27 37.75
N SER A 24 26.39 13.45 36.85
CA SER A 24 24.98 13.23 37.14
C SER A 24 24.58 11.77 36.94
N MET A 25 24.37 11.03 38.05
CA MET A 25 23.84 9.66 37.99
C MET A 25 22.50 9.60 37.25
N ALA A 26 21.57 10.53 37.52
CA ALA A 26 20.26 10.55 36.88
C ALA A 26 20.32 10.65 35.34
N VAL A 27 21.32 11.35 34.79
CA VAL A 27 21.45 11.48 33.33
C VAL A 27 21.97 10.17 32.76
N TRP A 28 23.00 9.57 33.35
CA TRP A 28 23.53 8.29 32.89
C TRP A 28 22.55 7.13 33.04
N VAL A 29 21.75 7.10 34.12
CA VAL A 29 20.67 6.14 34.28
C VAL A 29 19.65 6.28 33.15
N LEU A 30 19.28 7.51 32.77
CA LEU A 30 18.39 7.76 31.64
C LEU A 30 19.00 7.33 30.30
N VAL A 31 20.30 7.60 30.07
CA VAL A 31 21.00 7.15 28.86
C VAL A 31 21.01 5.62 28.77
N LEU A 32 21.37 4.95 29.86
CA LEU A 32 21.40 3.48 29.92
C LEU A 32 20.00 2.89 29.70
N LEU A 33 18.99 3.44 30.38
CA LEU A 33 17.60 3.02 30.22
C LEU A 33 17.13 3.21 28.77
N SER A 34 17.50 4.32 28.14
CA SER A 34 17.12 4.60 26.75
C SER A 34 17.76 3.61 25.77
N LEU A 35 19.04 3.28 25.97
CA LEU A 35 19.75 2.29 25.18
C LEU A 35 19.11 0.90 25.32
N VAL A 36 18.84 0.46 26.56
CA VAL A 36 18.26 -0.86 26.84
C VAL A 36 16.84 -0.98 26.27
N LEU A 37 15.98 0.03 26.48
CA LEU A 37 14.60 -0.01 26.00
C LEU A 37 14.54 0.03 24.46
N PHE A 38 15.31 0.91 23.83
CA PHE A 38 15.33 1.00 22.37
C PHE A 38 15.89 -0.27 21.74
N ALA A 39 16.89 -0.89 22.38
CA ALA A 39 17.41 -2.19 21.97
C ALA A 39 16.41 -3.31 22.09
N ALA A 40 15.73 -3.41 23.23
CA ALA A 40 14.68 -4.41 23.44
C ALA A 40 13.59 -4.27 22.37
N LEU A 41 13.13 -3.03 22.10
CA LEU A 41 12.16 -2.74 21.04
C LEU A 41 12.69 -3.16 19.67
N ALA A 42 13.91 -2.79 19.30
CA ALA A 42 14.51 -3.18 18.03
C ALA A 42 14.60 -4.70 17.86
N ILE A 43 15.04 -5.43 18.88
CA ILE A 43 15.08 -6.90 18.86
C ILE A 43 13.68 -7.48 18.70
N THR A 44 12.70 -7.01 19.47
CA THR A 44 11.31 -7.46 19.37
C THR A 44 10.71 -7.20 17.99
N LEU A 45 11.07 -6.08 17.33
CA LEU A 45 10.60 -5.79 15.97
C LEU A 45 11.04 -6.86 14.97
N PHE A 46 12.31 -7.26 15.01
CA PHE A 46 12.84 -8.30 14.11
C PHE A 46 12.31 -9.71 14.44
N LEU A 47 11.96 -9.99 15.69
CA LEU A 47 11.44 -11.30 16.11
C LEU A 47 9.93 -11.46 15.93
N SER A 48 9.16 -10.38 16.07
CA SER A 48 7.69 -10.44 16.16
C SER A 48 6.97 -10.06 14.87
N SER A 49 7.62 -9.37 13.93
CA SER A 49 6.94 -8.86 12.74
C SER A 49 6.76 -9.96 11.71
N THR A 50 5.51 -10.27 11.35
CA THR A 50 5.18 -11.33 10.39
C THR A 50 5.41 -10.89 8.94
N ASN A 51 5.18 -9.60 8.68
CA ASN A 51 5.35 -8.97 7.39
C ASN A 51 5.94 -7.56 7.55
N ILE A 52 6.29 -6.94 6.44
CA ILE A 52 6.88 -5.60 6.41
C ILE A 52 5.91 -4.50 6.88
N TYR A 53 4.59 -4.70 6.67
CA TYR A 53 3.59 -3.73 7.13
C TYR A 53 3.50 -3.69 8.66
N ASP A 54 3.49 -4.86 9.31
CA ASP A 54 3.55 -5.02 10.76
C ASP A 54 4.85 -4.45 11.32
N PHE A 55 5.97 -4.66 10.63
CA PHE A 55 7.25 -4.09 11.01
C PHE A 55 7.20 -2.55 11.08
N LEU A 56 6.65 -1.91 10.04
CA LEU A 56 6.45 -0.46 10.00
C LEU A 56 5.49 0.05 11.08
N LYS A 57 4.37 -0.67 11.28
CA LYS A 57 3.38 -0.33 12.31
C LYS A 57 3.98 -0.42 13.71
N ASN A 58 4.74 -1.48 13.98
CA ASN A 58 5.32 -1.74 15.29
C ASN A 58 6.48 -0.79 15.60
N PHE A 59 7.31 -0.43 14.60
CA PHE A 59 8.41 0.52 14.78
C PHE A 59 7.92 1.84 15.36
N GLN A 60 6.73 2.29 14.94
CA GLN A 60 6.13 3.55 15.41
C GLN A 60 5.83 3.56 16.93
N TYR A 61 5.56 2.41 17.57
CA TYR A 61 5.47 2.36 19.03
C TYR A 61 6.81 2.69 19.70
N GLY A 62 7.91 2.21 19.12
CA GLY A 62 9.26 2.50 19.63
C GLY A 62 9.62 3.97 19.46
N VAL A 63 9.27 4.58 18.32
CA VAL A 63 9.41 6.02 18.09
C VAL A 63 8.67 6.83 19.14
N PHE A 64 7.47 6.40 19.46
CA PHE A 64 6.62 7.05 20.44
C PHE A 64 7.25 7.08 21.82
N ILE A 65 7.66 5.92 22.33
CA ILE A 65 8.24 5.79 23.67
C ILE A 65 9.58 6.53 23.73
N PHE A 66 10.39 6.40 22.67
CA PHE A 66 11.72 6.99 22.64
C PHE A 66 11.68 8.52 22.54
N ASN A 67 11.02 9.06 21.53
CA ASN A 67 11.05 10.50 21.28
C ASN A 67 10.14 11.29 22.21
N ASN A 68 8.97 10.76 22.53
CA ASN A 68 7.98 11.54 23.28
C ASN A 68 8.21 11.48 24.80
N ILE A 69 9.03 10.53 25.30
CA ILE A 69 9.29 10.38 26.73
C ILE A 69 10.78 10.54 27.02
N LEU A 70 11.62 9.64 26.50
CA LEU A 70 13.03 9.57 26.89
C LEU A 70 13.82 10.80 26.44
N LEU A 71 13.61 11.25 25.20
CA LEU A 71 14.27 12.44 24.67
C LEU A 71 13.83 13.72 25.39
N LEU A 72 12.52 13.92 25.62
CA LEU A 72 12.01 15.10 26.32
C LEU A 72 12.53 15.17 27.76
N LEU A 73 12.55 14.05 28.48
CA LEU A 73 13.13 13.97 29.82
C LEU A 73 14.63 14.24 29.81
N PHE A 74 15.37 13.76 28.81
CA PHE A 74 16.79 14.03 28.68
C PHE A 74 17.07 15.53 28.50
N VAL A 75 16.38 16.15 27.54
CA VAL A 75 16.49 17.60 27.26
C VAL A 75 16.17 18.41 28.52
N LEU A 76 15.10 18.05 29.22
CA LEU A 76 14.71 18.69 30.48
C LEU A 76 15.80 18.60 31.55
N LEU A 77 16.31 17.40 31.84
CA LEU A 77 17.30 17.19 32.89
C LEU A 77 18.61 17.94 32.60
N VAL A 78 19.01 17.99 31.34
CA VAL A 78 20.19 18.74 30.90
C VAL A 78 19.97 20.24 31.08
N ILE A 79 18.80 20.77 30.70
CA ILE A 79 18.50 22.20 30.86
C ILE A 79 18.42 22.60 32.34
N ILE A 80 17.74 21.83 33.18
CA ILE A 80 17.67 22.09 34.63
C ILE A 80 19.08 22.11 35.23
N LYS A 81 19.98 21.23 34.79
CA LYS A 81 21.35 21.17 35.34
C LYS A 81 22.27 22.27 34.83
N ILE A 82 22.16 22.69 33.57
CA ILE A 82 23.01 23.74 32.98
C ILE A 82 22.50 25.14 33.36
N PHE A 83 21.18 25.32 33.40
CA PHE A 83 20.54 26.61 33.57
C PHE A 83 19.79 26.69 34.91
N GLY A 84 18.82 25.80 35.15
CA GLY A 84 17.92 25.86 36.30
C GLY A 84 18.62 25.98 37.67
N ARG A 85 19.54 25.07 37.97
CA ARG A 85 20.30 25.08 39.23
C ARG A 85 21.19 26.32 39.38
N GLU A 86 21.76 26.83 38.30
CA GLU A 86 22.59 28.03 38.41
C GLU A 86 21.78 29.31 38.61
N PHE A 87 20.49 29.29 38.24
CA PHE A 87 19.54 30.35 38.56
C PHE A 87 19.05 30.26 40.00
N GLU A 88 18.80 29.05 40.50
CA GLU A 88 18.36 28.81 41.87
C GLU A 88 19.48 29.04 42.90
N ASP A 89 20.71 28.58 42.60
CA ASP A 89 21.87 28.66 43.50
C ASP A 89 22.63 30.01 43.39
N GLY A 90 22.19 30.93 42.52
CA GLY A 90 22.85 32.23 42.29
C GLY A 90 24.26 32.15 41.68
N THR A 91 24.78 30.96 41.35
CA THR A 91 26.14 30.76 40.83
C THR A 91 26.37 31.41 39.47
N TYR A 92 25.28 31.71 38.74
CA TYR A 92 25.33 32.51 37.52
C TYR A 92 25.94 33.91 37.76
N LEU A 93 25.77 34.49 38.95
CA LEU A 93 26.37 35.77 39.36
C LEU A 93 27.91 35.72 39.39
N LEU A 94 28.48 34.62 39.90
CA LEU A 94 29.92 34.40 39.98
C LEU A 94 30.58 34.20 38.61
N LEU A 95 29.79 33.86 37.59
CA LEU A 95 30.25 33.76 36.21
C LEU A 95 30.16 35.10 35.48
N ILE A 96 29.21 35.97 35.86
CA ILE A 96 29.07 37.33 35.32
C ILE A 96 30.17 38.27 35.84
N SER A 97 30.71 38.04 37.04
CA SER A 97 31.83 38.82 37.59
C SER A 97 33.17 38.61 36.87
N LYS A 98 33.23 37.63 35.95
CA LYS A 98 34.37 37.37 35.05
C LYS A 98 34.25 38.21 33.76
N PRO A 99 35.31 38.37 32.93
CA PRO A 99 35.31 39.24 31.75
C PRO A 99 34.48 38.72 30.55
N TYR A 100 33.42 37.93 30.79
CA TYR A 100 32.56 37.38 29.75
C TYR A 100 31.27 38.17 29.61
N SER A 101 30.86 38.44 28.37
CA SER A 101 29.53 39.02 28.14
C SER A 101 28.44 38.00 28.50
N ARG A 102 27.29 38.49 29.01
CA ARG A 102 26.12 37.64 29.32
C ARG A 102 25.65 36.85 28.09
N PHE A 103 25.76 37.45 26.90
CA PHE A 103 25.45 36.80 25.63
C PHE A 103 26.41 35.63 25.34
N THR A 104 27.72 35.84 25.48
CA THR A 104 28.72 34.80 25.26
C THR A 104 28.51 33.61 26.20
N LEU A 105 28.19 33.85 27.48
CA LEU A 105 27.89 32.78 28.44
C LEU A 105 26.64 31.99 28.07
N PHE A 106 25.56 32.68 27.68
CA PHE A 106 24.32 32.04 27.24
C PHE A 106 24.56 31.18 25.99
N PHE A 107 25.23 31.73 24.99
CA PHE A 107 25.51 31.05 23.73
C PHE A 107 26.41 29.82 23.90
N LEU A 108 27.50 29.92 24.67
CA LEU A 108 28.39 28.79 24.93
C LEU A 108 27.69 27.65 25.68
N LYS A 109 26.78 27.96 26.60
CA LYS A 109 25.97 26.95 27.30
C LYS A 109 24.94 26.30 26.38
N LEU A 110 24.36 27.08 25.45
CA LEU A 110 23.48 26.55 24.42
C LEU A 110 24.24 25.60 23.49
N ILE A 111 25.49 25.90 23.11
CA ILE A 111 26.36 24.95 22.40
C ILE A 111 26.57 23.67 23.23
N SER A 112 26.86 23.80 24.53
CA SER A 112 27.03 22.63 25.41
C SER A 112 25.77 21.75 25.46
N LEU A 113 24.57 22.36 25.50
CA LEU A 113 23.29 21.65 25.45
C LEU A 113 23.16 20.86 24.14
N TRP A 114 23.45 21.48 23.00
CA TRP A 114 23.37 20.84 21.69
C TRP A 114 24.36 19.69 21.51
N ILE A 115 25.60 19.85 21.98
CA ILE A 115 26.60 18.76 21.95
C ILE A 115 26.07 17.53 22.70
N LEU A 116 25.41 17.72 23.84
CA LEU A 116 24.87 16.62 24.64
C LEU A 116 23.64 15.96 24.01
N ILE A 117 22.76 16.74 23.38
CA ILE A 117 21.62 16.21 22.62
C ILE A 117 22.12 15.37 21.44
N ILE A 118 23.09 15.90 20.66
CA ILE A 118 23.67 15.17 19.53
C ILE A 118 24.38 13.90 20.00
N PHE A 119 25.12 13.96 21.12
CA PHE A 119 25.75 12.77 21.70
C PHE A 119 24.72 11.71 22.12
N PHE A 120 23.63 12.12 22.79
CA PHE A 120 22.57 11.22 23.22
C PHE A 120 21.88 10.54 22.03
N LEU A 121 21.47 11.32 21.03
CA LEU A 121 20.85 10.79 19.81
C LEU A 121 21.81 9.89 19.03
N GLY A 122 23.07 10.33 18.85
CA GLY A 122 24.09 9.57 18.15
C GLY A 122 24.40 8.22 18.81
N ALA A 123 24.51 8.18 20.15
CA ALA A 123 24.74 6.94 20.88
C ALA A 123 23.60 5.93 20.66
N ILE A 124 22.35 6.40 20.67
CA ILE A 124 21.18 5.54 20.52
C ILE A 124 21.02 5.03 19.09
N ILE A 125 21.20 5.91 18.10
CA ILE A 125 21.11 5.51 16.69
C ILE A 125 22.24 4.54 16.32
N LEU A 126 23.48 4.78 16.76
CA LEU A 126 24.60 3.86 16.50
C LEU A 126 24.35 2.49 17.14
N PHE A 127 23.85 2.47 18.37
CA PHE A 127 23.49 1.23 19.05
C PHE A 127 22.35 0.49 18.32
N ALA A 128 21.33 1.22 17.88
CA ALA A 128 20.21 0.69 17.11
C ALA A 128 20.62 0.11 15.76
N LEU A 129 21.58 0.73 15.07
CA LEU A 129 22.14 0.21 13.82
C LEU A 129 22.89 -1.10 14.05
N GLY A 130 23.66 -1.20 15.13
CA GLY A 130 24.32 -2.46 15.52
C GLY A 130 23.31 -3.59 15.74
N ILE A 131 22.19 -3.29 16.40
CA ILE A 131 21.11 -4.27 16.62
C ILE A 131 20.39 -4.61 15.31
N GLY A 132 20.16 -3.63 14.44
CA GLY A 132 19.58 -3.88 13.11
C GLY A 132 20.42 -4.85 12.28
N TYR A 133 21.76 -4.73 12.36
CA TYR A 133 22.67 -5.67 11.71
C TYR A 133 22.59 -7.08 12.31
N ILE A 134 22.49 -7.20 13.64
CA ILE A 134 22.24 -8.49 14.29
C ILE A 134 20.89 -9.08 13.86
N GLY A 135 19.84 -8.26 13.77
CA GLY A 135 18.52 -8.66 13.28
C GLY A 135 18.55 -9.16 11.84
N TYR A 136 19.33 -8.53 10.96
CA TYR A 136 19.58 -9.00 9.61
C TYR A 136 20.25 -10.38 9.58
N LEU A 137 21.26 -10.61 10.42
CA LEU A 137 21.92 -11.92 10.51
C LEU A 137 20.97 -13.04 10.96
N ILE A 138 19.93 -12.70 11.74
CA ILE A 138 18.94 -13.66 12.22
C ILE A 138 17.88 -13.96 11.15
N ASN A 139 17.37 -12.92 10.46
CA ASN A 139 16.22 -13.06 9.55
C ASN A 139 16.62 -13.28 8.07
N ASN A 140 17.91 -13.06 7.72
CA ASN A 140 18.48 -13.20 6.38
C ASN A 140 17.65 -12.51 5.27
N ASN A 141 17.00 -11.38 5.57
CA ASN A 141 16.19 -10.63 4.63
C ASN A 141 16.67 -9.18 4.57
N SER A 142 17.19 -8.79 3.41
CA SER A 142 17.76 -7.46 3.16
C SER A 142 16.71 -6.34 3.16
N GLU A 143 15.46 -6.64 2.80
CA GLU A 143 14.38 -5.65 2.69
C GLU A 143 14.04 -5.04 4.06
N TYR A 144 13.98 -5.86 5.12
CA TYR A 144 13.75 -5.37 6.49
C TYR A 144 14.88 -4.47 6.99
N LEU A 145 16.13 -4.77 6.63
CA LEU A 145 17.28 -3.98 7.04
C LEU A 145 17.26 -2.60 6.37
N GLU A 146 16.98 -2.54 5.07
CA GLU A 146 16.90 -1.30 4.31
C GLU A 146 15.78 -0.39 4.86
N VAL A 147 14.58 -0.96 5.07
CA VAL A 147 13.45 -0.24 5.67
C VAL A 147 13.83 0.29 7.06
N TYR A 148 14.43 -0.54 7.90
CA TYR A 148 14.84 -0.16 9.25
C TYR A 148 15.88 0.98 9.26
N GLN A 149 16.89 0.93 8.40
CA GLN A 149 17.91 1.99 8.30
C GLN A 149 17.31 3.33 7.84
N ASN A 150 16.42 3.29 6.84
CA ASN A 150 15.72 4.49 6.38
C ASN A 150 14.86 5.10 7.50
N LEU A 151 14.13 4.26 8.24
CA LEU A 151 13.35 4.70 9.39
C LEU A 151 14.20 5.31 10.51
N LEU A 152 15.36 4.73 10.81
CA LEU A 152 16.30 5.29 11.82
C LEU A 152 16.86 6.65 11.40
N LEU A 153 17.17 6.85 10.11
CA LEU A 153 17.64 8.13 9.61
C LEU A 153 16.55 9.20 9.71
N LYS A 154 15.33 8.87 9.34
CA LYS A 154 14.16 9.75 9.50
C LYS A 154 13.89 10.05 10.97
N LEU A 155 14.03 9.04 11.83
CA LEU A 155 13.90 9.18 13.28
C LEU A 155 14.88 10.21 13.80
N LEU A 156 16.15 10.15 13.40
CA LEU A 156 17.18 11.11 13.80
C LEU A 156 16.81 12.55 13.42
N LEU A 157 16.39 12.78 12.17
CA LEU A 157 15.99 14.11 11.69
C LEU A 157 14.76 14.66 12.45
N TYR A 158 13.78 13.80 12.70
CA TYR A 158 12.62 14.15 13.51
C TYR A 158 13.00 14.47 14.96
N SER A 159 13.81 13.63 15.61
CA SER A 159 14.29 13.84 16.98
C SER A 159 15.09 15.12 17.13
N LEU A 160 15.90 15.50 16.14
CA LEU A 160 16.62 16.77 16.13
C LEU A 160 15.67 17.97 16.10
N SER A 161 14.64 17.91 15.25
CA SER A 161 13.64 18.96 15.11
C SER A 161 12.81 19.12 16.40
N LEU A 162 12.37 18.00 16.98
CA LEU A 162 11.67 17.98 18.27
C LEU A 162 12.55 18.50 19.40
N SER A 163 13.82 18.11 19.43
CA SER A 163 14.80 18.59 20.42
C SER A 163 15.01 20.11 20.33
N PHE A 164 14.98 20.68 19.13
CA PHE A 164 15.11 22.13 18.95
C PHE A 164 13.93 22.88 19.57
N PHE A 165 12.71 22.42 19.29
CA PHE A 165 11.50 22.99 19.87
C PHE A 165 11.45 22.80 21.38
N ALA A 166 11.66 21.57 21.86
CA ALA A 166 11.63 21.24 23.28
C ALA A 166 12.69 22.00 24.07
N SER A 167 13.92 22.07 23.56
CA SER A 167 15.00 22.78 24.25
C SER A 167 14.73 24.28 24.37
N SER A 168 14.20 24.89 23.31
CA SER A 168 13.83 26.31 23.29
C SER A 168 12.70 26.61 24.29
N GLY A 169 11.64 25.80 24.27
CA GLY A 169 10.48 25.97 25.16
C GLY A 169 10.80 25.69 26.64
N ILE A 170 11.52 24.61 26.94
CA ILE A 170 11.91 24.27 28.31
C ILE A 170 12.87 25.32 28.86
N LEU A 171 13.85 25.77 28.06
CA LEU A 171 14.78 26.82 28.49
C LEU A 171 14.02 28.09 28.84
N PHE A 172 13.08 28.52 27.98
CA PHE A 172 12.21 29.65 28.26
C PHE A 172 11.44 29.45 29.57
N ALA A 173 10.78 28.29 29.78
CA ALA A 173 10.03 28.01 30.99
C ALA A 173 10.90 28.07 32.27
N VAL A 174 12.11 27.49 32.24
CA VAL A 174 13.06 27.51 33.38
C VAL A 174 13.54 28.92 33.72
N THR A 175 13.48 29.88 32.79
CA THR A 175 13.85 31.27 33.12
C THR A 175 12.84 31.99 34.01
N PHE A 176 11.56 31.58 33.97
CA PHE A 176 10.47 32.18 34.75
C PHE A 176 9.99 31.33 35.94
N LEU A 177 9.94 30.02 35.76
CA LEU A 177 9.34 29.09 36.70
C LEU A 177 10.42 28.32 37.46
N ASN A 178 10.08 27.85 38.66
CA ASN A 178 10.94 26.94 39.42
C ASN A 178 11.13 25.62 38.64
N SER A 179 12.34 25.04 38.70
CA SER A 179 12.66 23.77 38.04
C SER A 179 11.68 22.64 38.36
N GLN A 180 11.10 22.59 39.57
CA GLN A 180 10.09 21.60 39.95
C GLN A 180 8.78 21.75 39.16
N VAL A 181 8.34 22.98 38.92
CA VAL A 181 7.11 23.27 38.16
C VAL A 181 7.31 22.91 36.69
N VAL A 182 8.48 23.27 36.13
CA VAL A 182 8.82 22.92 34.74
C VAL A 182 8.89 21.40 34.57
N LEU A 183 9.47 20.68 35.54
CA LEU A 183 9.48 19.21 35.54
C LEU A 183 8.05 18.64 35.48
N LEU A 184 7.14 19.13 36.33
CA LEU A 184 5.75 18.67 36.33
C LEU A 184 5.06 18.91 34.98
N ILE A 185 5.23 20.11 34.39
CA ILE A 185 4.65 20.46 33.08
C ILE A 185 5.12 19.49 31.99
N VAL A 186 6.44 19.22 31.93
CA VAL A 186 6.99 18.32 30.92
C VAL A 186 6.54 16.87 31.13
N VAL A 187 6.44 16.40 32.39
CA VAL A 187 5.91 15.06 32.68
C VAL A 187 4.45 14.91 32.24
N ILE A 188 3.60 15.92 32.50
CA ILE A 188 2.22 15.94 32.01
C ILE A 188 2.20 15.89 30.48
N PHE A 189 3.07 16.65 29.82
CA PHE A 189 3.17 16.68 28.36
C PHE A 189 3.59 15.31 27.79
N CYS A 190 4.57 14.64 28.40
CA CYS A 190 4.95 13.26 28.04
C CYS A 190 3.77 12.28 28.18
N SER A 191 2.96 12.41 29.23
CA SER A 191 1.76 11.58 29.43
C SER A 191 0.68 11.85 28.40
N LEU A 192 0.44 13.11 28.05
CA LEU A 192 -0.52 13.47 27.01
C LEU A 192 -0.06 12.99 25.63
N PHE A 193 1.26 12.94 25.39
CA PHE A 193 1.79 12.41 24.14
C PHE A 193 1.22 11.03 23.87
N LEU A 194 1.21 10.12 24.87
CA LEU A 194 0.64 8.74 24.84
C LEU A 194 -0.80 8.64 24.33
N VAL A 195 -1.57 9.71 24.47
CA VAL A 195 -2.99 9.74 24.13
C VAL A 195 -3.28 10.60 22.89
N GLY A 196 -2.29 11.37 22.41
CA GLY A 196 -2.52 12.46 21.46
C GLY A 196 -3.06 12.07 20.09
N GLY A 197 -2.82 10.82 19.63
CA GLY A 197 -3.36 10.32 18.36
C GLY A 197 -4.76 9.69 18.46
N MET A 198 -5.27 9.44 19.68
CA MET A 198 -6.58 8.79 19.85
C MET A 198 -7.76 9.60 19.31
N PRO A 199 -7.82 10.94 19.46
CA PRO A 199 -8.91 11.74 18.88
C PRO A 199 -9.04 11.54 17.36
N TYR A 200 -7.91 11.57 16.64
CA TYR A 200 -7.87 11.29 15.21
C TYR A 200 -8.42 9.90 14.88
N SER A 201 -7.87 8.85 15.51
CA SER A 201 -8.22 7.47 15.21
C SER A 201 -9.70 7.17 15.47
N LEU A 202 -10.25 7.73 16.55
CA LEU A 202 -11.67 7.58 16.90
C LEU A 202 -12.58 8.28 15.89
N ILE A 203 -12.30 9.55 15.56
CA ILE A 203 -13.12 10.30 14.61
C ILE A 203 -13.03 9.68 13.22
N MET A 204 -11.85 9.29 12.75
CA MET A 204 -11.73 8.66 11.44
C MET A 204 -12.40 7.29 11.39
N SER A 205 -12.33 6.49 12.47
CA SER A 205 -13.05 5.22 12.57
C SER A 205 -14.56 5.43 12.45
N LEU A 206 -15.11 6.43 13.15
CA LEU A 206 -16.53 6.79 13.06
C LEU A 206 -16.93 7.35 11.70
N ALA A 207 -16.08 8.18 11.09
CA ALA A 207 -16.36 8.80 9.80
C ALA A 207 -16.34 7.77 8.67
N ASN A 208 -15.41 6.82 8.71
CA ASN A 208 -15.22 5.81 7.67
C ASN A 208 -16.40 4.83 7.54
N THR A 209 -17.23 4.69 8.58
CA THR A 209 -18.43 3.83 8.58
C THR A 209 -19.69 4.55 8.09
N ILE A 210 -19.62 5.87 7.83
CA ILE A 210 -20.75 6.62 7.31
C ILE A 210 -20.94 6.31 5.83
N ASP A 211 -22.17 6.00 5.45
CA ASP A 211 -22.57 5.71 4.06
C ASP A 211 -23.15 6.96 3.40
N LEU A 212 -22.46 7.45 2.37
CA LEU A 212 -22.90 8.61 1.60
C LEU A 212 -23.70 8.17 0.37
N SER A 213 -24.83 8.81 0.15
CA SER A 213 -25.69 8.55 -1.01
C SER A 213 -25.42 9.55 -2.13
N PHE A 214 -25.29 9.07 -3.36
CA PHE A 214 -25.23 9.89 -4.56
C PHE A 214 -26.64 10.12 -5.12
N ILE A 215 -26.83 11.17 -5.94
CA ILE A 215 -28.07 11.33 -6.71
C ILE A 215 -28.22 10.11 -7.63
N GLU A 216 -29.43 9.56 -7.70
CA GLU A 216 -29.72 8.35 -8.46
C GLU A 216 -29.49 8.59 -9.97
N THR A 217 -28.66 7.74 -10.56
CA THR A 217 -28.28 7.74 -11.97
C THR A 217 -28.10 6.29 -12.43
N SER A 218 -27.89 6.05 -13.73
CA SER A 218 -27.49 4.72 -14.22
C SER A 218 -26.23 4.16 -13.55
N MET A 219 -25.36 5.04 -13.03
CA MET A 219 -24.10 4.70 -12.35
C MET A 219 -24.27 4.41 -10.85
N THR A 220 -25.38 4.80 -10.21
CA THR A 220 -25.54 4.81 -8.75
C THR A 220 -26.77 4.03 -8.30
N LYS A 221 -26.58 2.78 -7.86
CA LYS A 221 -27.63 1.95 -7.24
C LYS A 221 -27.45 1.71 -5.73
N GLN A 222 -26.34 2.17 -5.14
CA GLN A 222 -25.95 1.85 -3.78
C GLN A 222 -25.33 3.05 -3.07
N ASN A 223 -25.42 3.06 -1.75
CA ASN A 223 -24.68 4.00 -0.90
C ASN A 223 -23.20 3.60 -0.88
N TYR A 224 -22.34 4.60 -0.73
CA TYR A 224 -20.89 4.42 -0.70
C TYR A 224 -20.35 4.81 0.68
N PRO A 225 -19.73 3.86 1.40
CA PRO A 225 -19.00 4.18 2.61
C PRO A 225 -17.92 5.23 2.34
N VAL A 226 -17.75 6.18 3.27
CA VAL A 226 -16.67 7.18 3.24
C VAL A 226 -15.30 6.52 3.04
N LEU A 227 -15.08 5.33 3.62
CA LEU A 227 -13.86 4.55 3.44
C LEU A 227 -13.56 4.23 1.97
N ILE A 228 -14.58 3.86 1.19
CA ILE A 228 -14.42 3.52 -0.24
C ILE A 228 -14.12 4.78 -1.06
N ILE A 229 -14.81 5.88 -0.75
CA ILE A 229 -14.57 7.18 -1.41
C ILE A 229 -13.14 7.65 -1.17
N LYS A 230 -12.69 7.66 0.10
CA LYS A 230 -11.31 8.01 0.46
C LYS A 230 -10.29 7.05 -0.15
N SER A 231 -10.55 5.74 -0.14
CA SER A 231 -9.71 4.73 -0.78
C SER A 231 -9.54 5.01 -2.28
N THR A 232 -10.61 5.39 -2.97
CA THR A 232 -10.57 5.68 -4.41
C THR A 232 -9.74 6.93 -4.72
N ILE A 233 -9.92 8.01 -3.95
CA ILE A 233 -9.10 9.23 -4.09
C ILE A 233 -7.63 8.93 -3.78
N ASN A 234 -7.36 8.17 -2.71
CA ASN A 234 -6.00 7.78 -2.34
C ASN A 234 -5.35 6.87 -3.37
N PHE A 235 -6.10 5.98 -4.02
CA PHE A 235 -5.57 5.12 -5.08
C PHE A 235 -4.98 5.95 -6.22
N LYS A 236 -5.73 6.91 -6.76
CA LYS A 236 -5.23 7.78 -7.84
C LYS A 236 -4.01 8.59 -7.39
N ARG A 237 -4.07 9.22 -6.22
CA ARG A 237 -2.94 10.02 -5.68
C ARG A 237 -1.69 9.18 -5.45
N ASN A 238 -1.83 7.95 -4.98
CA ASN A 238 -0.72 7.04 -4.72
C ASN A 238 -0.18 6.43 -6.02
N LEU A 239 -1.03 6.23 -7.04
CA LEU A 239 -0.59 5.83 -8.37
C LEU A 239 0.30 6.90 -9.01
N GLU A 240 -0.11 8.17 -8.97
CA GLU A 240 0.68 9.31 -9.46
C GLU A 240 2.04 9.46 -8.74
N LYS A 241 2.10 9.07 -7.46
CA LYS A 241 3.32 9.08 -6.64
C LYS A 241 4.16 7.80 -6.74
N LYS A 242 3.76 6.82 -7.55
CA LYS A 242 4.41 5.50 -7.65
C LYS A 242 4.46 4.72 -6.33
N LEU A 243 3.41 4.85 -5.52
CA LEU A 243 3.25 4.18 -4.23
C LEU A 243 2.30 2.98 -4.29
N ILE A 244 1.86 2.57 -5.48
CA ILE A 244 1.12 1.32 -5.71
C ILE A 244 2.13 0.28 -6.25
N LYS A 245 2.10 -0.97 -5.76
CA LYS A 245 2.95 -2.05 -6.29
C LYS A 245 2.69 -2.25 -7.79
N TYR A 246 3.70 -2.77 -8.49
CA TYR A 246 3.63 -3.03 -9.92
C TYR A 246 3.24 -1.76 -10.69
N ASN A 247 3.95 -0.66 -10.40
CA ASN A 247 3.57 0.68 -10.82
C ASN A 247 3.47 0.81 -12.34
N ASN A 248 4.36 0.16 -13.09
CA ASN A 248 4.38 0.28 -14.54
C ASN A 248 3.17 -0.42 -15.17
N LEU A 249 2.87 -1.65 -14.74
CA LEU A 249 1.71 -2.41 -15.18
C LEU A 249 0.40 -1.73 -14.75
N THR A 250 0.30 -1.33 -13.48
CA THR A 250 -0.92 -0.71 -12.94
C THR A 250 -1.22 0.66 -13.54
N SER A 251 -0.19 1.49 -13.77
CA SER A 251 -0.38 2.79 -14.43
C SER A 251 -0.84 2.62 -15.87
N LYS A 252 -0.25 1.69 -16.63
CA LYS A 252 -0.68 1.44 -18.02
C LYS A 252 -2.12 0.93 -18.11
N ILE A 253 -2.51 -0.01 -17.23
CA ILE A 253 -3.89 -0.49 -17.17
C ILE A 253 -4.84 0.67 -16.78
N TRP A 254 -4.45 1.49 -15.81
CA TRP A 254 -5.22 2.66 -15.41
C TRP A 254 -5.44 3.63 -16.57
N ASP A 255 -4.36 4.04 -17.25
CA ASP A 255 -4.41 5.01 -18.33
C ASP A 255 -5.27 4.52 -19.51
N PHE A 256 -5.16 3.22 -19.84
CA PHE A 256 -5.96 2.59 -20.87
C PHE A 256 -7.46 2.70 -20.58
N TYR A 257 -7.90 2.26 -19.38
CA TYR A 257 -9.31 2.23 -19.01
C TYR A 257 -9.89 3.57 -18.57
N ASN A 258 -9.06 4.49 -18.06
CA ASN A 258 -9.51 5.81 -17.67
C ASN A 258 -10.06 6.62 -18.86
N SER A 259 -9.65 6.29 -20.09
CA SER A 259 -10.19 6.88 -21.32
C SER A 259 -11.58 6.38 -21.72
N TRP A 260 -12.08 5.30 -21.12
CA TRP A 260 -13.35 4.67 -21.49
C TRP A 260 -14.53 5.32 -20.78
N ASP A 261 -15.74 5.17 -21.34
CA ASP A 261 -16.97 5.57 -20.65
C ASP A 261 -17.36 4.55 -19.57
N TYR A 262 -18.29 4.95 -18.69
CA TYR A 262 -18.70 4.10 -17.57
C TYR A 262 -19.46 2.84 -18.02
N ASP A 263 -20.24 2.91 -19.09
CA ASP A 263 -21.08 1.80 -19.53
C ASP A 263 -20.22 0.66 -20.10
N ASP A 264 -19.19 0.99 -20.87
CA ASP A 264 -18.21 0.02 -21.36
C ASP A 264 -17.38 -0.58 -20.22
N LEU A 265 -16.99 0.24 -19.23
CA LEU A 265 -16.33 -0.26 -18.02
C LEU A 265 -17.24 -1.23 -17.23
N ASP A 266 -18.52 -0.91 -17.08
CA ASP A 266 -19.50 -1.75 -16.39
C ASP A 266 -19.72 -3.09 -17.10
N LYS A 267 -19.79 -3.09 -18.44
CA LYS A 267 -19.86 -4.32 -19.25
C LYS A 267 -18.66 -5.23 -18.99
N VAL A 268 -17.44 -4.68 -19.05
CA VAL A 268 -16.20 -5.46 -18.83
C VAL A 268 -16.08 -5.94 -17.38
N PHE A 269 -16.43 -5.09 -16.42
CA PHE A 269 -16.38 -5.44 -15.00
C PHE A 269 -17.34 -6.59 -14.65
N LYS A 270 -18.54 -6.59 -15.24
CA LYS A 270 -19.55 -7.65 -15.07
C LYS A 270 -19.37 -8.84 -16.01
N THR A 271 -18.26 -8.91 -16.74
CA THR A 271 -17.98 -9.96 -17.74
C THR A 271 -19.08 -10.11 -18.81
N ARG A 272 -19.82 -9.04 -19.09
CA ARG A 272 -20.89 -8.99 -20.11
C ARG A 272 -20.38 -8.66 -21.50
N ASP A 273 -19.11 -8.29 -21.61
CA ASP A 273 -18.37 -8.26 -22.88
C ASP A 273 -18.10 -9.68 -23.44
N TYR A 274 -18.62 -10.70 -22.76
CA TYR A 274 -18.67 -12.08 -23.24
C TYR A 274 -19.88 -12.85 -22.69
N GLU A 275 -21.05 -12.71 -23.33
CA GLU A 275 -22.20 -13.57 -23.02
C GLU A 275 -22.23 -14.83 -23.91
N ASN A 276 -21.68 -14.76 -25.12
CA ASN A 276 -21.78 -15.79 -26.17
C ASN A 276 -20.65 -15.57 -27.21
N ILE A 277 -20.21 -16.61 -27.93
CA ILE A 277 -19.25 -16.52 -29.05
C ILE A 277 -19.67 -15.54 -30.18
N THR A 278 -20.96 -15.22 -30.28
CA THR A 278 -21.58 -14.26 -31.21
C THR A 278 -21.83 -12.87 -30.62
N SER A 279 -21.48 -12.65 -29.34
CA SER A 279 -21.53 -11.30 -28.76
C SER A 279 -20.50 -10.39 -29.43
N ASP A 280 -20.80 -9.08 -29.53
CA ASP A 280 -19.88 -8.10 -30.13
C ASP A 280 -18.50 -8.18 -29.46
N PRO A 281 -17.45 -8.63 -30.17
CA PRO A 281 -16.15 -8.84 -29.59
C PRO A 281 -15.34 -7.55 -29.49
N SER A 282 -15.86 -6.40 -29.96
CA SER A 282 -15.13 -5.14 -30.08
C SER A 282 -14.40 -4.72 -28.80
N LEU A 283 -15.10 -4.72 -27.66
CA LEU A 283 -14.51 -4.39 -26.37
C LEU A 283 -13.44 -5.40 -25.94
N ARG A 284 -13.67 -6.69 -26.15
CA ARG A 284 -12.69 -7.73 -25.81
C ARG A 284 -11.44 -7.63 -26.67
N ILE A 285 -11.60 -7.50 -27.98
CA ILE A 285 -10.49 -7.36 -28.93
C ILE A 285 -9.65 -6.14 -28.56
N LYS A 286 -10.28 -4.99 -28.28
CA LYS A 286 -9.57 -3.77 -27.85
C LYS A 286 -8.71 -4.00 -26.59
N ARG A 287 -9.19 -4.79 -25.63
CA ARG A 287 -8.42 -5.18 -24.42
C ARG A 287 -7.26 -6.10 -24.75
N LEU A 288 -7.49 -7.07 -25.62
CA LEU A 288 -6.47 -8.04 -26.03
C LEU A 288 -5.37 -7.39 -26.88
N GLU A 289 -5.72 -6.47 -27.77
CA GLU A 289 -4.76 -5.63 -28.51
C GLU A 289 -3.91 -4.79 -27.56
N PHE A 290 -4.51 -4.24 -26.50
CA PHE A 290 -3.75 -3.56 -25.47
C PHE A 290 -2.75 -4.50 -24.78
N TYR A 291 -3.17 -5.69 -24.34
CA TYR A 291 -2.23 -6.65 -23.73
C TYR A 291 -1.17 -7.19 -24.70
N GLN A 292 -1.52 -7.34 -25.97
CA GLN A 292 -0.57 -7.66 -27.03
C GLN A 292 0.47 -6.56 -27.19
N SER A 293 0.07 -5.28 -27.13
CA SER A 293 0.99 -4.14 -27.17
C SER A 293 1.97 -4.09 -25.99
N LEU A 294 1.62 -4.73 -24.87
CA LEU A 294 2.51 -4.90 -23.72
C LEU A 294 3.45 -6.11 -23.86
N GLY A 295 3.31 -6.91 -24.93
CA GLY A 295 4.12 -8.11 -25.17
C GLY A 295 3.66 -9.35 -24.40
N LEU A 296 2.45 -9.33 -23.83
CA LEU A 296 1.94 -10.40 -22.95
C LEU A 296 1.26 -11.55 -23.70
N THR A 297 0.95 -11.38 -24.98
CA THR A 297 0.27 -12.38 -25.80
C THR A 297 1.05 -12.73 -27.06
N LYS A 298 0.76 -13.91 -27.62
CA LYS A 298 1.33 -14.46 -28.86
C LYS A 298 0.24 -15.18 -29.68
N PRO A 299 0.41 -15.33 -31.00
CA PRO A 299 -0.46 -16.20 -31.77
C PRO A 299 -0.21 -17.68 -31.41
N LYS A 300 -1.28 -18.48 -31.39
CA LYS A 300 -1.23 -19.94 -31.18
C LYS A 300 -2.29 -20.61 -32.04
N GLU A 301 -1.90 -21.65 -32.77
CA GLU A 301 -2.79 -22.48 -33.57
C GLU A 301 -2.40 -23.94 -33.43
N GLU A 302 -3.34 -24.77 -33.00
CA GLU A 302 -3.14 -26.20 -32.85
C GLU A 302 -4.37 -26.97 -33.32
N SER A 303 -4.12 -28.13 -33.95
CA SER A 303 -5.16 -29.03 -34.40
C SER A 303 -5.00 -30.40 -33.77
N TYR A 304 -6.13 -31.01 -33.40
CA TYR A 304 -6.18 -32.35 -32.82
C TYR A 304 -7.30 -33.16 -33.45
N THR A 305 -7.10 -34.47 -33.55
CA THR A 305 -8.13 -35.39 -34.05
C THR A 305 -8.54 -36.33 -32.94
N ILE A 306 -9.80 -36.23 -32.52
CA ILE A 306 -10.44 -37.18 -31.63
C ILE A 306 -10.71 -38.45 -32.45
N GLU A 307 -10.01 -39.53 -32.11
CA GLU A 307 -10.11 -40.81 -32.82
C GLU A 307 -11.42 -41.56 -32.52
N GLN A 308 -12.04 -41.30 -31.37
CA GLN A 308 -13.34 -41.87 -30.97
C GLN A 308 -14.19 -40.79 -30.29
N LEU A 309 -15.27 -40.35 -30.95
CA LEU A 309 -16.14 -39.31 -30.43
C LEU A 309 -17.25 -39.91 -29.55
N ASN A 310 -17.03 -39.91 -28.23
CA ASN A 310 -17.90 -40.55 -27.24
C ASN A 310 -19.03 -39.63 -26.76
N LYS A 311 -18.71 -38.37 -26.46
CA LYS A 311 -19.68 -37.41 -25.93
C LYS A 311 -19.38 -36.00 -26.41
N TRP A 312 -20.43 -35.30 -26.80
CA TRP A 312 -20.38 -33.88 -27.15
C TRP A 312 -21.66 -33.20 -26.67
N ASP A 313 -21.68 -31.87 -26.67
CA ASP A 313 -22.86 -31.11 -26.26
C ASP A 313 -24.09 -31.40 -27.13
N LYS A 314 -25.26 -31.00 -26.62
CA LYS A 314 -26.55 -31.19 -27.31
C LYS A 314 -26.95 -29.98 -28.15
N ILE A 315 -26.01 -29.09 -28.45
CA ILE A 315 -26.30 -27.79 -29.07
C ILE A 315 -25.54 -27.66 -30.38
N THR A 316 -24.28 -28.08 -30.42
CA THR A 316 -23.43 -28.04 -31.60
C THR A 316 -24.04 -28.91 -32.68
N LYS A 317 -24.20 -28.35 -33.88
CA LYS A 317 -24.75 -29.07 -35.03
C LYS A 317 -23.70 -29.28 -36.11
N TYR A 318 -23.91 -30.31 -36.89
CA TYR A 318 -23.13 -30.60 -38.08
C TYR A 318 -24.02 -31.26 -39.13
N LYS A 319 -23.60 -31.24 -40.40
CA LYS A 319 -24.36 -31.87 -41.48
C LYS A 319 -24.25 -33.39 -41.45
N TYR A 320 -25.39 -34.04 -41.28
CA TYR A 320 -25.57 -35.48 -41.45
C TYR A 320 -26.69 -35.73 -42.47
N ASP A 321 -26.40 -36.46 -43.54
CA ASP A 321 -27.34 -36.74 -44.64
C ASP A 321 -28.04 -35.46 -45.18
N ASN A 322 -27.24 -34.40 -45.38
CA ASN A 322 -27.67 -33.06 -45.81
C ASN A 322 -28.65 -32.34 -44.87
N LYS A 323 -28.73 -32.72 -43.59
CA LYS A 323 -29.52 -32.04 -42.56
C LYS A 323 -28.63 -31.63 -41.38
N ASP A 324 -28.97 -30.51 -40.75
CA ASP A 324 -28.32 -30.08 -39.52
C ASP A 324 -28.83 -30.93 -38.36
N GLU A 325 -27.96 -31.76 -37.80
CA GLU A 325 -28.23 -32.59 -36.62
C GLU A 325 -27.23 -32.26 -35.52
N THR A 326 -27.60 -32.46 -34.27
CA THR A 326 -26.66 -32.24 -33.17
C THR A 326 -25.56 -33.29 -33.18
N ILE A 327 -24.33 -32.93 -32.81
CA ILE A 327 -23.23 -33.90 -32.73
C ILE A 327 -23.61 -35.06 -31.79
N PHE A 328 -24.31 -34.77 -30.69
CA PHE A 328 -24.88 -35.79 -29.80
C PHE A 328 -25.79 -36.80 -30.51
N GLU A 329 -26.69 -36.35 -31.40
CA GLU A 329 -27.56 -37.25 -32.18
C GLU A 329 -26.76 -38.05 -33.22
N ILE A 330 -25.77 -37.44 -33.86
CA ILE A 330 -24.89 -38.11 -34.84
C ILE A 330 -24.10 -39.24 -34.16
N ILE A 331 -23.55 -39.00 -32.97
CA ILE A 331 -22.87 -40.03 -32.17
C ILE A 331 -23.80 -41.22 -31.91
N ASN A 332 -25.05 -40.96 -31.52
CA ASN A 332 -26.04 -42.01 -31.24
C ASN A 332 -26.46 -42.82 -32.49
N LYS A 333 -26.40 -42.23 -33.69
CA LYS A 333 -26.76 -42.88 -34.95
C LYS A 333 -25.62 -43.71 -35.54
N VAL A 334 -24.40 -43.17 -35.53
CA VAL A 334 -23.22 -43.76 -36.18
C VAL A 334 -22.45 -44.69 -35.22
N GLY A 335 -22.52 -44.40 -33.92
CA GLY A 335 -21.68 -44.99 -32.89
C GLY A 335 -20.35 -44.25 -32.76
N GLY A 336 -19.95 -43.88 -31.54
CA GLY A 336 -18.77 -43.05 -31.28
C GLY A 336 -17.44 -43.67 -31.75
N SER A 337 -17.31 -44.99 -31.77
CA SER A 337 -16.13 -45.70 -32.31
C SER A 337 -15.96 -45.57 -33.82
N ASN A 338 -17.01 -45.16 -34.54
CA ASN A 338 -17.06 -45.00 -35.99
C ASN A 338 -16.99 -43.52 -36.43
N LEU A 339 -16.86 -42.60 -35.47
CA LEU A 339 -16.91 -41.16 -35.68
C LEU A 339 -15.65 -40.51 -35.12
N LYS A 340 -14.95 -39.75 -35.97
CA LYS A 340 -13.78 -38.94 -35.60
C LYS A 340 -14.13 -37.47 -35.72
N MET A 341 -13.50 -36.64 -34.90
CA MET A 341 -13.65 -35.20 -34.96
C MET A 341 -12.28 -34.55 -35.05
N LYS A 342 -12.04 -33.78 -36.11
CA LYS A 342 -10.87 -32.90 -36.20
C LYS A 342 -11.26 -31.53 -35.66
N LEU A 343 -10.45 -31.01 -34.75
CA LEU A 343 -10.57 -29.70 -34.13
C LEU A 343 -9.37 -28.84 -34.52
N ASN A 344 -9.58 -27.54 -34.73
CA ASN A 344 -8.52 -26.55 -34.84
C ASN A 344 -8.84 -25.34 -33.97
N PHE A 345 -7.96 -25.01 -33.03
CA PHE A 345 -8.07 -23.85 -32.17
C PHE A 345 -7.00 -22.83 -32.52
N ALA A 346 -7.43 -21.69 -33.07
CA ALA A 346 -6.55 -20.61 -33.47
C ALA A 346 -6.87 -19.35 -32.67
N THR A 347 -5.84 -18.65 -32.21
CA THR A 347 -5.96 -17.33 -31.58
C THR A 347 -4.74 -16.47 -31.87
N ASN A 348 -4.94 -15.15 -31.97
CA ASN A 348 -3.85 -14.18 -32.09
C ASN A 348 -3.40 -13.64 -30.71
N PHE A 349 -4.11 -14.00 -29.64
CA PHE A 349 -3.98 -13.39 -28.30
C PHE A 349 -3.76 -14.42 -27.19
N PHE A 350 -3.08 -15.54 -27.49
CA PHE A 350 -2.74 -16.53 -26.46
C PHE A 350 -1.78 -15.91 -25.45
N PHE A 351 -2.06 -15.98 -24.15
CA PHE A 351 -1.19 -15.41 -23.13
C PHE A 351 0.10 -16.21 -23.00
N LYS A 352 1.24 -15.52 -22.91
CA LYS A 352 2.54 -16.12 -22.66
C LYS A 352 2.57 -16.82 -21.30
N SER A 353 3.24 -17.96 -21.21
CA SER A 353 3.47 -18.62 -19.92
C SER A 353 4.45 -17.81 -19.06
N PRO A 354 4.51 -18.02 -17.73
CA PRO A 354 5.48 -17.33 -16.88
C PRO A 354 6.93 -17.54 -17.36
N GLY A 355 7.27 -18.71 -17.91
CA GLY A 355 8.60 -18.97 -18.46
C GLY A 355 8.93 -18.18 -19.74
N GLU A 356 7.91 -17.69 -20.44
CA GLU A 356 8.06 -16.90 -21.67
C GLU A 356 8.07 -15.38 -21.43
N LEU A 357 7.86 -14.95 -20.18
CA LEU A 357 7.92 -13.54 -19.80
C LEU A 357 9.39 -13.10 -19.66
N GLU A 358 9.79 -12.12 -20.47
CA GLU A 358 11.15 -11.58 -20.48
C GLU A 358 11.48 -10.81 -19.18
N PRO A 359 12.45 -11.25 -18.35
CA PRO A 359 12.77 -10.59 -17.08
C PRO A 359 13.33 -9.16 -17.22
N ASN A 360 13.87 -8.83 -18.39
CA ASN A 360 14.41 -7.50 -18.69
C ASN A 360 13.32 -6.45 -18.99
N ASN A 361 12.08 -6.89 -19.22
CA ASN A 361 10.94 -6.01 -19.42
C ASN A 361 10.28 -5.74 -18.06
N GLU A 362 10.22 -4.47 -17.65
CA GLU A 362 9.69 -4.07 -16.34
C GLU A 362 8.26 -4.57 -16.09
N ILE A 363 7.41 -4.60 -17.11
CA ILE A 363 6.01 -5.05 -16.99
C ILE A 363 5.94 -6.56 -16.81
N HIS A 364 6.76 -7.29 -17.56
CA HIS A 364 6.84 -8.75 -17.45
C HIS A 364 7.36 -9.16 -16.08
N GLN A 365 8.39 -8.47 -15.58
CA GLN A 365 8.93 -8.71 -14.24
C GLN A 365 7.91 -8.40 -13.15
N GLU A 366 7.20 -7.26 -13.24
CA GLU A 366 6.14 -6.93 -12.29
C GLU A 366 5.00 -7.97 -12.28
N LEU A 367 4.63 -8.49 -13.46
CA LEU A 367 3.62 -9.55 -13.57
C LEU A 367 4.11 -10.87 -12.97
N LEU A 368 5.37 -11.26 -13.21
CA LEU A 368 5.99 -12.43 -12.58
C LEU A 368 6.00 -12.33 -11.06
N ASP A 369 6.38 -11.16 -10.53
CA ASP A 369 6.37 -10.90 -9.09
C ASP A 369 4.95 -10.99 -8.51
N CYS A 370 3.92 -10.58 -9.26
CA CYS A 370 2.52 -10.72 -8.86
C CYS A 370 2.05 -12.17 -8.90
N ILE A 371 2.46 -12.96 -9.90
CA ILE A 371 2.19 -14.40 -9.99
C ILE A 371 2.77 -15.11 -8.75
N ASN A 372 4.03 -14.84 -8.42
CA ASN A 372 4.70 -15.41 -7.24
C ASN A 372 4.01 -14.99 -5.93
N PHE A 373 3.50 -13.75 -5.87
CA PHE A 373 2.77 -13.25 -4.70
C PHE A 373 1.43 -14.00 -4.50
N ILE A 374 0.68 -14.22 -5.58
CA ILE A 374 -0.60 -14.93 -5.53
C ILE A 374 -0.39 -16.41 -5.20
N GLU A 375 0.62 -17.06 -5.79
CA GLU A 375 0.97 -18.45 -5.50
C GLU A 375 1.20 -18.68 -4.00
N LYS A 376 2.03 -17.83 -3.38
CA LYS A 376 2.30 -17.87 -1.94
C LYS A 376 1.04 -17.63 -1.10
N SER A 377 0.15 -16.75 -1.57
CA SER A 377 -1.06 -16.37 -0.83
C SER A 377 -2.17 -17.42 -0.93
N ALA A 378 -2.33 -18.04 -2.11
CA ALA A 378 -3.38 -19.01 -2.39
C ALA A 378 -3.05 -20.44 -1.91
N LYS A 379 -1.77 -20.72 -1.58
CA LYS A 379 -1.22 -22.04 -1.21
C LYS A 379 -1.26 -23.10 -2.31
N SER A 380 -2.20 -23.01 -3.26
CA SER A 380 -2.34 -23.88 -4.43
C SER A 380 -2.96 -23.11 -5.60
N TRP A 381 -2.36 -23.23 -6.77
CA TRP A 381 -2.90 -22.67 -8.02
C TRP A 381 -4.20 -23.33 -8.45
N GLU A 382 -4.33 -24.63 -8.23
CA GLU A 382 -5.54 -25.37 -8.57
C GLU A 382 -6.75 -24.80 -7.80
N LEU A 383 -6.59 -24.57 -6.49
CA LEU A 383 -7.63 -23.97 -5.64
C LEU A 383 -7.96 -22.53 -6.06
N TYR A 384 -6.93 -21.75 -6.39
CA TYR A 384 -7.10 -20.39 -6.88
C TYR A 384 -7.91 -20.35 -8.18
N LEU A 385 -7.56 -21.19 -9.16
CA LEU A 385 -8.23 -21.27 -10.46
C LEU A 385 -9.68 -21.73 -10.30
N ARG A 386 -9.95 -22.77 -9.50
CA ARG A 386 -11.33 -23.21 -9.21
C ARG A 386 -12.20 -22.09 -8.64
N THR A 387 -11.64 -21.28 -7.75
CA THR A 387 -12.37 -20.18 -7.10
C THR A 387 -12.59 -18.99 -8.04
N ASN A 388 -11.74 -18.83 -9.06
CA ASN A 388 -11.75 -17.70 -10.00
C ASN A 388 -12.10 -18.06 -11.45
N ASP A 389 -12.52 -19.30 -11.71
CA ASP A 389 -12.74 -19.86 -13.06
C ASP A 389 -13.69 -19.00 -13.93
N LEU A 390 -14.67 -18.34 -13.32
CA LEU A 390 -15.61 -17.45 -14.02
C LEU A 390 -14.97 -16.13 -14.51
N ASN A 391 -13.88 -15.67 -13.90
CA ASN A 391 -13.33 -14.34 -14.18
C ASN A 391 -12.45 -14.31 -15.44
N GLY A 392 -11.73 -15.39 -15.72
CA GLY A 392 -10.79 -15.50 -16.85
C GLY A 392 -11.45 -15.55 -18.23
N ASN A 393 -12.72 -15.93 -18.30
CA ASN A 393 -13.48 -16.12 -19.55
C ASN A 393 -13.47 -14.92 -20.47
N SER A 394 -13.56 -13.71 -19.90
CA SER A 394 -13.61 -12.48 -20.70
C SER A 394 -12.33 -12.20 -21.49
N LEU A 395 -11.22 -12.89 -21.20
CA LEU A 395 -9.95 -12.73 -21.91
C LEU A 395 -9.64 -13.90 -22.84
N PHE A 396 -10.38 -15.01 -22.77
CA PHE A 396 -10.27 -16.04 -23.80
C PHE A 396 -10.88 -15.54 -25.10
N TYR A 397 -10.12 -15.68 -26.18
CA TYR A 397 -10.53 -15.32 -27.52
C TYR A 397 -9.97 -16.32 -28.52
N PHE A 398 -10.85 -16.78 -29.40
CA PHE A 398 -10.52 -17.66 -30.51
C PHE A 398 -10.92 -16.97 -31.80
N ASP A 399 -10.07 -17.06 -32.80
CA ASP A 399 -10.34 -16.55 -34.14
C ASP A 399 -11.43 -17.42 -34.77
N LEU A 400 -12.61 -16.85 -34.97
CA LEU A 400 -13.80 -17.59 -35.40
C LEU A 400 -13.70 -18.12 -36.83
N ASP A 401 -12.86 -17.50 -37.66
CA ASP A 401 -12.70 -17.88 -39.06
C ASP A 401 -11.57 -18.87 -39.28
N LYS A 402 -10.58 -18.87 -38.39
CA LYS A 402 -9.48 -19.85 -38.40
C LYS A 402 -9.75 -21.07 -37.53
N SER A 403 -10.55 -20.92 -36.47
CA SER A 403 -10.95 -22.05 -35.63
C SER A 403 -12.11 -22.80 -36.30
N TYR A 404 -11.98 -24.12 -36.39
CA TYR A 404 -12.95 -24.95 -37.10
C TYR A 404 -13.04 -26.34 -36.50
N TYR A 405 -14.09 -27.06 -36.87
CA TYR A 405 -14.24 -28.48 -36.62
C TYR A 405 -14.78 -29.22 -37.84
N SER A 406 -14.44 -30.49 -37.96
CA SER A 406 -14.99 -31.37 -39.01
C SER A 406 -15.18 -32.76 -38.46
N LEU A 407 -16.25 -33.43 -38.88
CA LEU A 407 -16.51 -34.82 -38.54
C LEU A 407 -16.11 -35.75 -39.69
N ILE A 408 -15.60 -36.93 -39.35
CA ILE A 408 -15.26 -38.00 -40.29
C ILE A 408 -15.96 -39.26 -39.81
N SER A 409 -16.85 -39.82 -40.62
CA SER A 409 -17.61 -41.03 -40.31
C SER A 409 -17.30 -42.16 -41.27
N SER A 410 -17.34 -43.40 -40.78
CA SER A 410 -17.21 -44.60 -41.61
C SER A 410 -18.41 -44.85 -42.54
N ASP A 411 -19.58 -44.28 -42.26
CA ASP A 411 -20.80 -44.44 -43.07
C ASP A 411 -20.89 -43.45 -44.25
N GLY A 412 -19.95 -42.49 -44.33
CA GLY A 412 -19.87 -41.51 -45.42
C GLY A 412 -21.01 -40.49 -45.49
N LYS A 413 -21.91 -40.45 -44.50
CA LYS A 413 -23.09 -39.55 -44.50
C LYS A 413 -22.85 -38.21 -43.82
N VAL A 414 -21.71 -38.06 -43.17
CA VAL A 414 -21.26 -36.82 -42.54
C VAL A 414 -20.65 -35.90 -43.59
N GLY A 415 -20.95 -34.59 -43.52
CA GLY A 415 -20.35 -33.59 -44.41
C GLY A 415 -18.82 -33.53 -44.30
N THR A 416 -18.13 -33.29 -45.42
CA THR A 416 -16.64 -33.27 -45.48
C THR A 416 -16.01 -31.89 -45.31
N GLU A 417 -16.82 -30.87 -45.07
CA GLU A 417 -16.40 -29.48 -44.99
C GLU A 417 -15.99 -29.07 -43.57
N ASN A 418 -14.91 -28.28 -43.44
CA ASN A 418 -14.54 -27.69 -42.16
C ASN A 418 -15.59 -26.63 -41.78
N GLN A 419 -16.30 -26.85 -40.68
CA GLN A 419 -17.25 -25.91 -40.14
C GLN A 419 -16.51 -24.90 -39.25
N LYS A 420 -16.52 -23.64 -39.66
CA LYS A 420 -15.90 -22.55 -38.87
C LYS A 420 -16.73 -22.26 -37.62
N LEU A 421 -16.07 -21.76 -36.57
CA LEU A 421 -16.79 -21.31 -35.37
C LEU A 421 -17.59 -20.01 -35.60
N SER A 422 -17.32 -19.27 -36.69
CA SER A 422 -18.13 -18.12 -37.13
C SER A 422 -19.49 -18.53 -37.71
N GLU A 423 -19.67 -19.79 -38.08
CA GLU A 423 -20.92 -20.29 -38.63
C GLU A 423 -21.98 -20.58 -37.54
N PRO A 424 -23.28 -20.50 -37.86
CA PRO A 424 -24.33 -20.87 -36.93
C PRO A 424 -24.14 -22.30 -36.41
N ASN A 425 -24.41 -22.51 -35.12
CA ASN A 425 -24.31 -23.80 -34.40
C ASN A 425 -22.90 -24.30 -34.03
N GLY A 426 -21.86 -23.46 -34.09
CA GLY A 426 -20.54 -23.78 -33.53
C GLY A 426 -20.54 -23.85 -32.00
N PHE A 427 -19.60 -24.59 -31.44
CA PHE A 427 -19.35 -24.64 -29.99
C PHE A 427 -18.38 -23.54 -29.53
N ASN A 428 -18.29 -23.38 -28.21
CA ASN A 428 -17.34 -22.47 -27.59
C ASN A 428 -16.13 -23.24 -27.04
N PRO A 429 -14.90 -23.04 -27.56
CA PRO A 429 -13.71 -23.73 -27.07
C PRO A 429 -13.45 -23.54 -25.56
N VAL A 430 -13.89 -22.40 -24.99
CA VAL A 430 -13.78 -22.14 -23.55
C VAL A 430 -14.66 -23.10 -22.75
N ASN A 431 -15.83 -23.48 -23.27
CA ASN A 431 -16.71 -24.45 -22.61
C ASN A 431 -16.10 -25.85 -22.61
N VAL A 432 -15.43 -26.23 -23.70
CA VAL A 432 -14.67 -27.50 -23.81
C VAL A 432 -13.58 -27.54 -22.75
N PHE A 433 -12.74 -26.50 -22.69
CA PHE A 433 -11.69 -26.38 -21.68
C PHE A 433 -12.21 -26.54 -20.25
N ARG A 434 -13.31 -25.87 -19.91
CA ARG A 434 -13.90 -25.92 -18.57
C ARG A 434 -14.41 -27.30 -18.21
N ALA A 435 -15.09 -27.96 -19.14
CA ALA A 435 -15.62 -29.29 -18.92
C ALA A 435 -14.49 -30.30 -18.67
N GLU A 436 -13.44 -30.24 -19.49
CA GLU A 436 -12.26 -31.10 -19.36
C GLU A 436 -11.40 -30.77 -18.12
N PHE A 437 -11.32 -29.48 -17.75
CA PHE A 437 -10.64 -29.04 -16.54
C PHE A 437 -11.37 -29.50 -15.28
N ALA A 438 -12.71 -29.46 -15.26
CA ALA A 438 -13.51 -29.91 -14.11
C ALA A 438 -13.31 -31.40 -13.78
N LEU A 439 -13.00 -32.23 -14.78
CA LEU A 439 -12.71 -33.65 -14.63
C LEU A 439 -11.40 -33.94 -13.87
N THR A 440 -10.51 -32.95 -13.68
CA THR A 440 -9.24 -33.15 -12.95
C THR A 440 -9.40 -33.17 -11.42
N GLY A 441 -10.62 -32.98 -10.88
CA GLY A 441 -10.88 -32.81 -9.45
C GLY A 441 -11.39 -33.99 -8.63
N ILE A 442 -11.56 -33.75 -7.32
CA ILE A 442 -11.97 -34.73 -6.29
C ILE A 442 -13.44 -35.20 -6.44
N SER A 443 -14.30 -34.44 -7.13
CA SER A 443 -15.63 -34.89 -7.56
C SER A 443 -15.80 -34.56 -9.04
N PRO A 444 -15.55 -35.50 -9.95
CA PRO A 444 -15.79 -35.29 -11.38
C PRO A 444 -17.27 -34.94 -11.58
N ALA A 445 -17.54 -33.78 -12.17
CA ALA A 445 -18.86 -33.52 -12.74
C ALA A 445 -18.96 -34.28 -14.06
N ASP A 446 -20.16 -34.73 -14.45
CA ASP A 446 -20.38 -35.30 -15.78
C ASP A 446 -20.07 -34.22 -16.86
N SER A 447 -18.93 -34.33 -17.54
CA SER A 447 -18.57 -33.45 -18.67
C SER A 447 -19.49 -33.74 -19.86
N GLU A 448 -19.92 -32.70 -20.59
CA GLU A 448 -20.62 -32.85 -21.87
C GLU A 448 -19.67 -33.16 -23.04
N TYR A 449 -18.35 -33.08 -22.84
CA TYR A 449 -17.31 -33.20 -23.88
C TYR A 449 -16.33 -34.37 -23.63
N ASP A 450 -16.71 -35.33 -22.81
CA ASP A 450 -15.87 -36.47 -22.42
C ASP A 450 -15.53 -37.39 -23.62
N ASN A 451 -14.29 -37.29 -24.12
CA ASN A 451 -13.77 -38.06 -25.26
C ASN A 451 -12.47 -38.80 -24.94
N GLY A 452 -12.23 -39.10 -23.65
CA GLY A 452 -11.08 -39.88 -23.19
C GLY A 452 -9.84 -39.05 -22.80
N PRO A 453 -8.84 -39.71 -22.18
CA PRO A 453 -7.71 -39.04 -21.54
C PRO A 453 -6.81 -38.27 -22.52
N ASP A 454 -6.59 -38.77 -23.73
CA ASP A 454 -5.74 -38.12 -24.73
C ASP A 454 -6.33 -36.78 -25.20
N PHE A 455 -7.65 -36.70 -25.33
CA PHE A 455 -8.35 -35.47 -25.66
C PHE A 455 -8.28 -34.48 -24.50
N GLN A 456 -8.52 -34.96 -23.28
CA GLN A 456 -8.40 -34.16 -22.07
C GLN A 456 -6.98 -33.57 -21.94
N ASP A 457 -5.94 -34.39 -22.14
CA ASP A 457 -4.55 -33.96 -22.07
C ASP A 457 -4.23 -32.95 -23.17
N TRP A 458 -4.71 -33.15 -24.40
CA TRP A 458 -4.53 -32.16 -25.47
C TRP A 458 -5.18 -30.81 -25.12
N ILE A 459 -6.42 -30.82 -24.61
CA ILE A 459 -7.11 -29.61 -24.17
C ILE A 459 -6.29 -28.93 -23.07
N LEU A 460 -5.90 -29.66 -22.03
CA LEU A 460 -5.12 -29.12 -20.93
C LEU A 460 -3.78 -28.54 -21.41
N ASN A 461 -3.05 -29.24 -22.27
CA ASN A 461 -1.79 -28.79 -22.87
C ASN A 461 -1.97 -27.57 -23.79
N TYR A 462 -3.09 -27.46 -24.51
CA TYR A 462 -3.38 -26.25 -25.30
C TYR A 462 -3.41 -25.01 -24.41
N PHE A 463 -3.99 -25.12 -23.22
CA PHE A 463 -4.01 -24.06 -22.20
C PHE A 463 -2.78 -24.12 -21.27
N GLY A 464 -1.76 -24.91 -21.62
CA GLY A 464 -0.47 -25.01 -20.92
C GLY A 464 -0.58 -25.59 -19.51
N ALA A 465 -1.43 -26.58 -19.31
CA ALA A 465 -1.43 -27.43 -18.12
C ALA A 465 -0.62 -28.71 -18.40
N GLU A 466 0.67 -28.55 -18.67
CA GLU A 466 1.59 -29.68 -18.89
C GLU A 466 1.82 -30.41 -17.56
N ASP A 467 1.56 -31.73 -17.58
CA ASP A 467 1.63 -32.69 -16.47
C ASP A 467 0.55 -32.54 -15.38
N ARG A 468 -0.36 -33.53 -15.32
CA ARG A 468 -1.43 -33.69 -14.31
C ARG A 468 -0.94 -33.72 -12.85
N ILE A 469 0.37 -33.62 -12.56
CA ILE A 469 0.95 -34.06 -11.28
C ILE A 469 1.90 -33.06 -10.59
N GLU A 470 2.48 -32.01 -11.20
CA GLU A 470 3.27 -31.01 -10.42
C GLU A 470 3.14 -29.58 -10.96
N ASP A 471 2.42 -28.71 -10.22
CA ASP A 471 2.43 -27.23 -10.24
C ASP A 471 2.31 -26.44 -11.58
N GLY A 472 2.11 -27.13 -12.71
CA GLY A 472 2.09 -26.61 -14.07
C GLY A 472 0.73 -26.06 -14.52
N PHE A 473 0.44 -24.81 -14.22
CA PHE A 473 -0.57 -24.04 -14.96
C PHE A 473 0.12 -22.84 -15.62
N GLU A 474 0.32 -22.87 -16.93
CA GLU A 474 0.92 -21.75 -17.67
C GLU A 474 -0.07 -20.59 -17.91
N ILE A 475 -1.38 -20.81 -17.76
CA ILE A 475 -2.42 -19.75 -17.78
C ILE A 475 -2.36 -18.79 -16.59
N LYS A 476 -1.40 -18.95 -15.66
CA LYS A 476 -1.14 -18.04 -14.52
C LYS A 476 -1.17 -16.58 -14.96
N THR A 477 -0.49 -16.25 -16.07
CA THR A 477 -0.44 -14.90 -16.65
C THR A 477 -1.83 -14.31 -16.89
N LEU A 478 -2.72 -15.05 -17.55
CA LEU A 478 -4.07 -14.58 -17.89
C LEU A 478 -4.88 -14.29 -16.62
N TYR A 479 -4.90 -15.23 -15.67
CA TYR A 479 -5.73 -15.12 -14.48
C TYR A 479 -5.25 -14.02 -13.53
N VAL A 480 -3.93 -13.90 -13.34
CA VAL A 480 -3.36 -12.82 -12.53
C VAL A 480 -3.61 -11.47 -13.17
N LEU A 481 -3.41 -11.35 -14.48
CA LEU A 481 -3.68 -10.11 -15.19
C LEU A 481 -5.16 -9.71 -15.10
N ARG A 482 -6.07 -10.69 -15.20
CA ARG A 482 -7.50 -10.44 -15.02
C ARG A 482 -7.85 -10.00 -13.61
N GLU A 483 -7.21 -10.56 -12.57
CA GLU A 483 -7.40 -10.10 -11.20
C GLU A 483 -6.94 -8.65 -11.03
N ILE A 484 -5.74 -8.32 -11.52
CA ILE A 484 -5.20 -6.95 -11.51
C ILE A 484 -6.15 -6.00 -12.24
N GLU A 485 -6.62 -6.38 -13.42
CA GLU A 485 -7.53 -5.62 -14.25
C GLU A 485 -8.85 -5.35 -13.53
N ILE A 486 -9.51 -6.35 -12.95
CA ILE A 486 -10.77 -6.17 -12.20
C ILE A 486 -10.57 -5.22 -11.02
N ASN A 487 -9.46 -5.39 -10.29
CA ASN A 487 -9.12 -4.55 -9.14
C ASN A 487 -8.96 -3.08 -9.52
N ILE A 488 -8.30 -2.81 -10.65
CA ILE A 488 -8.09 -1.46 -11.19
C ILE A 488 -9.38 -0.90 -11.78
N LEU A 489 -10.13 -1.68 -12.58
CA LEU A 489 -11.40 -1.29 -13.19
C LEU A 489 -12.38 -0.77 -12.15
N LYS A 490 -12.53 -1.47 -11.01
CA LYS A 490 -13.42 -1.03 -9.94
C LYS A 490 -13.02 0.35 -9.41
N LYS A 491 -11.72 0.61 -9.22
CA LYS A 491 -11.23 1.92 -8.75
C LYS A 491 -11.46 3.02 -9.79
N ILE A 492 -11.32 2.73 -11.08
CA ILE A 492 -11.62 3.68 -12.16
C ILE A 492 -13.12 4.00 -12.21
N MET A 493 -13.97 2.97 -12.14
CA MET A 493 -15.42 3.13 -12.11
C MET A 493 -15.86 3.98 -10.93
N ASP A 494 -15.35 3.68 -9.73
CA ASP A 494 -15.62 4.48 -8.53
C ASP A 494 -15.12 5.91 -8.72
N TYR A 495 -13.93 6.11 -9.28
CA TYR A 495 -13.38 7.45 -9.54
C TYR A 495 -14.24 8.28 -10.50
N LYS A 496 -14.68 7.68 -11.62
CA LYS A 496 -15.58 8.34 -12.59
C LYS A 496 -16.93 8.68 -11.99
N LEU A 497 -17.45 7.83 -11.09
CA LEU A 497 -18.67 8.13 -10.35
C LEU A 497 -18.49 9.37 -9.46
N LEU A 498 -17.39 9.45 -8.70
CA LEU A 498 -17.08 10.63 -7.87
C LEU A 498 -16.93 11.92 -8.70
N GLU A 499 -16.41 11.82 -9.92
CA GLU A 499 -16.22 12.94 -10.84
C GLU A 499 -17.53 13.41 -11.50
N ALA A 500 -18.41 12.47 -11.85
CA ALA A 500 -19.59 12.75 -12.66
C ALA A 500 -20.85 13.03 -11.83
N VAL A 501 -21.05 12.33 -10.72
CA VAL A 501 -22.34 12.27 -10.02
C VAL A 501 -22.34 13.15 -8.76
N PRO A 502 -23.32 14.06 -8.60
CA PRO A 502 -23.44 14.85 -7.38
C PRO A 502 -23.85 14.00 -6.17
N LEU A 503 -23.40 14.43 -5.00
CA LEU A 503 -23.74 13.82 -3.71
C LEU A 503 -25.08 14.35 -3.20
N LYS A 504 -25.90 13.47 -2.62
CA LYS A 504 -27.18 13.82 -2.02
C LYS A 504 -26.95 14.33 -0.59
N ILE A 505 -27.25 15.61 -0.36
CA ILE A 505 -27.15 16.24 0.96
C ILE A 505 -28.29 15.74 1.85
N ASN A 506 -27.99 14.79 2.73
CA ASN A 506 -28.91 14.15 3.67
C ASN A 506 -28.34 14.20 5.10
N THR A 507 -29.00 13.51 6.03
CA THR A 507 -28.57 13.40 7.44
C THR A 507 -27.19 12.77 7.60
N GLU A 508 -26.84 11.77 6.77
CA GLU A 508 -25.52 11.12 6.83
C GLU A 508 -24.41 12.06 6.36
N TRP A 509 -24.64 12.85 5.30
CA TRP A 509 -23.71 13.90 4.89
C TRP A 509 -23.50 14.94 6.00
N GLN A 510 -24.58 15.42 6.62
CA GLN A 510 -24.48 16.40 7.72
C GLN A 510 -23.68 15.84 8.90
N LYS A 511 -23.96 14.60 9.30
CA LYS A 511 -23.20 13.90 10.34
C LYS A 511 -21.72 13.78 10.00
N TYR A 512 -21.39 13.47 8.74
CA TYR A 512 -20.01 13.42 8.27
C TYR A 512 -19.33 14.80 8.34
N ASP A 513 -19.99 15.82 7.80
CA ASP A 513 -19.49 17.21 7.76
C ASP A 513 -19.24 17.76 9.17
N ASP A 514 -20.18 17.56 10.10
CA ASP A 514 -20.04 17.97 11.51
C ASP A 514 -18.83 17.31 12.19
N LEU A 515 -18.61 16.01 11.93
CA LEU A 515 -17.44 15.29 12.45
C LEU A 515 -16.14 15.85 11.88
N MET A 516 -16.09 16.14 10.58
CA MET A 516 -14.90 16.68 9.93
C MET A 516 -14.59 18.11 10.39
N GLN A 517 -15.60 18.96 10.55
CA GLN A 517 -15.42 20.32 11.07
C GLN A 517 -14.95 20.31 12.53
N THR A 518 -15.52 19.45 13.36
CA THR A 518 -15.10 19.26 14.75
C THR A 518 -13.64 18.81 14.81
N TYR A 519 -13.26 17.85 13.98
CA TYR A 519 -11.89 17.37 13.91
C TYR A 519 -10.93 18.43 13.38
N GLU A 520 -11.30 19.20 12.36
CA GLU A 520 -10.47 20.26 11.82
C GLU A 520 -10.11 21.29 12.93
N LEU A 521 -11.08 21.66 13.77
CA LEU A 521 -10.85 22.53 14.93
C LEU A 521 -9.90 21.91 15.96
N ILE A 522 -10.12 20.65 16.32
CA ILE A 522 -9.24 19.91 17.26
C ILE A 522 -7.82 19.85 16.70
N SER A 523 -7.69 19.47 15.43
CA SER A 523 -6.42 19.25 14.76
C SER A 523 -5.57 20.51 14.72
N LYS A 524 -6.15 21.72 14.61
CA LYS A 524 -5.42 23.00 14.58
C LYS A 524 -4.81 23.41 15.92
N ILE A 525 -5.34 22.90 17.04
CA ILE A 525 -4.94 23.29 18.40
C ILE A 525 -4.06 22.21 19.05
N ASN A 526 -4.26 20.95 18.68
CA ASN A 526 -3.61 19.81 19.29
C ASN A 526 -2.12 19.70 18.89
N ILE A 527 -1.25 20.39 19.65
CA ILE A 527 0.21 20.40 19.46
C ILE A 527 0.81 18.99 19.40
N ILE A 528 0.25 18.06 20.18
CA ILE A 528 0.75 16.69 20.25
C ILE A 528 0.49 15.96 18.94
N GLU A 529 -0.72 16.12 18.40
CA GLU A 529 -1.08 15.62 17.09
C GLU A 529 -0.24 16.24 15.98
N HIS A 530 0.11 17.53 16.06
CA HIS A 530 1.01 18.15 15.08
C HIS A 530 2.35 17.41 14.99
N TRP A 531 2.97 17.09 16.14
CA TRP A 531 4.25 16.36 16.17
C TRP A 531 4.11 14.91 15.69
N ASN A 532 3.00 14.24 16.02
CA ASN A 532 2.70 12.92 15.47
C ASN A 532 2.55 12.97 13.94
N GLN A 533 1.82 13.96 13.39
CA GLN A 533 1.66 14.10 11.94
C GLN A 533 2.95 14.53 11.23
N ILE A 534 3.80 15.34 11.87
CA ILE A 534 5.16 15.65 11.37
C ILE A 534 5.95 14.34 11.21
N TRP A 535 5.94 13.48 12.24
CA TRP A 535 6.59 12.16 12.15
C TRP A 535 6.00 11.31 11.03
N THR A 536 4.68 11.08 11.04
CA THR A 536 4.04 10.16 10.10
C THR A 536 4.12 10.65 8.66
N SER A 537 4.12 11.96 8.42
CA SER A 537 4.35 12.52 7.07
C SER A 537 5.75 12.26 6.52
N SER A 538 6.73 12.00 7.39
CA SER A 538 8.09 11.69 6.99
C SER A 538 8.27 10.22 6.61
N LEU A 539 7.33 9.33 6.94
CA LEU A 539 7.45 7.89 6.68
C LEU A 539 7.51 7.58 5.18
N SER A 540 8.41 6.67 4.79
CA SER A 540 8.38 6.09 3.45
C SER A 540 7.50 4.86 3.55
N TYR A 541 6.25 4.98 3.10
CA TYR A 541 5.37 3.83 3.01
C TYR A 541 5.92 2.85 1.99
N VAL A 542 5.88 1.56 2.34
CA VAL A 542 6.09 0.49 1.36
C VAL A 542 4.91 0.54 0.37
N PRO A 543 5.14 0.28 -0.92
CA PRO A 543 4.07 0.39 -1.90
C PRO A 543 2.85 -0.47 -1.53
N PHE A 544 1.67 0.13 -1.66
CA PHE A 544 0.40 -0.52 -1.32
C PHE A 544 0.00 -1.52 -2.40
N TRP A 545 -0.70 -2.57 -2.00
CA TRP A 545 -1.26 -3.54 -2.92
C TRP A 545 -2.62 -4.04 -2.47
N PHE A 546 -3.38 -4.59 -3.41
CA PHE A 546 -4.66 -5.21 -3.14
C PHE A 546 -4.49 -6.40 -2.19
N GLU A 547 -5.47 -6.60 -1.31
CA GLU A 547 -5.49 -7.78 -0.44
C GLU A 547 -5.68 -9.04 -1.30
N PRO A 548 -4.84 -10.09 -1.11
CA PRO A 548 -4.90 -11.27 -1.95
C PRO A 548 -6.28 -11.93 -1.81
N LEU A 549 -6.84 -12.37 -2.94
CA LEU A 549 -8.13 -13.05 -3.01
C LEU A 549 -9.34 -12.18 -2.58
N GLN A 550 -9.14 -10.89 -2.28
CA GLN A 550 -10.20 -9.94 -2.00
C GLN A 550 -10.36 -8.96 -3.16
N ARG A 551 -11.51 -9.02 -3.82
CA ARG A 551 -11.77 -8.20 -5.01
C ARG A 551 -11.77 -6.70 -4.66
N SER A 552 -10.87 -5.97 -5.32
CA SER A 552 -10.79 -4.50 -5.34
C SER A 552 -10.60 -3.84 -3.97
N ASN A 553 -10.22 -4.62 -2.95
CA ASN A 553 -9.95 -4.10 -1.62
C ASN A 553 -8.47 -3.74 -1.48
N ILE A 554 -8.20 -2.47 -1.19
CA ILE A 554 -6.86 -1.96 -0.90
C ILE A 554 -6.93 -1.13 0.38
N ASN A 555 -6.17 -1.57 1.37
CA ASN A 555 -6.14 -0.96 2.68
C ASN A 555 -4.95 0.01 2.79
N PHE A 556 -5.20 1.30 2.54
CA PHE A 556 -4.19 2.35 2.70
C PHE A 556 -3.81 2.63 4.16
N ASN A 557 -4.56 2.07 5.12
CA ASN A 557 -4.30 2.20 6.55
C ASN A 557 -3.55 0.98 7.12
N VAL A 558 -3.16 0.00 6.29
CA VAL A 558 -2.51 -1.24 6.77
C VAL A 558 -1.18 -0.99 7.47
N GLN A 559 -0.47 0.09 7.10
CA GLN A 559 0.80 0.51 7.69
C GLN A 559 0.63 1.51 8.86
N ASN A 560 -0.62 1.86 9.21
CA ASN A 560 -0.93 2.85 10.22
C ASN A 560 -1.04 2.22 11.62
N ASN A 561 -0.49 2.93 12.60
CA ASN A 561 -0.55 2.65 14.02
C ASN A 561 -1.72 3.43 14.63
N TYR A 562 -2.58 2.75 15.37
CA TYR A 562 -3.80 3.33 15.94
C TYR A 562 -3.54 4.45 16.97
N LEU A 563 -2.35 4.52 17.57
CA LEU A 563 -1.99 5.57 18.53
C LEU A 563 -1.40 6.83 17.88
N MET A 564 -1.17 6.80 16.56
CA MET A 564 -0.62 7.93 15.81
C MET A 564 -1.71 8.61 14.98
N SER A 565 -1.52 9.91 14.76
CA SER A 565 -2.29 10.67 13.78
C SER A 565 -1.55 10.75 12.45
N TYR A 566 -2.31 10.78 11.36
CA TYR A 566 -1.80 10.79 10.00
C TYR A 566 -2.34 12.00 9.24
N GLN A 567 -1.65 12.38 8.16
CA GLN A 567 -2.21 13.35 7.22
C GLN A 567 -3.42 12.74 6.52
N ASP A 568 -4.61 13.18 6.91
CA ASP A 568 -5.87 12.87 6.25
C ASP A 568 -6.51 14.15 5.69
N PHE A 569 -7.60 14.01 4.96
CA PHE A 569 -8.34 15.10 4.32
C PHE A 569 -9.86 14.91 4.50
N PRO A 570 -10.61 16.01 4.57
CA PRO A 570 -12.06 15.97 4.48
C PRO A 570 -12.48 15.74 3.02
N ILE A 571 -13.58 15.02 2.82
CA ILE A 571 -14.30 15.00 1.56
C ILE A 571 -15.02 16.35 1.48
N SER A 572 -14.63 17.17 0.51
CA SER A 572 -15.29 18.45 0.23
C SER A 572 -16.12 18.36 -1.04
N LEU A 573 -17.10 19.25 -1.18
CA LEU A 573 -17.97 19.31 -2.35
C LEU A 573 -17.71 20.60 -3.12
N LYS A 574 -17.76 20.50 -4.45
CA LYS A 574 -17.78 21.65 -5.37
C LYS A 574 -19.16 22.33 -5.35
N GLN A 575 -19.27 23.48 -6.03
CA GLN A 575 -20.54 24.23 -6.14
C GLN A 575 -21.68 23.40 -6.75
N ASP A 576 -21.37 22.45 -7.64
CA ASP A 576 -22.31 21.52 -8.25
C ASP A 576 -22.60 20.28 -7.38
N LYS A 577 -22.16 20.29 -6.12
CA LYS A 577 -22.30 19.20 -5.14
C LYS A 577 -21.60 17.90 -5.52
N LYS A 578 -20.69 17.93 -6.50
CA LYS A 578 -19.81 16.80 -6.79
C LYS A 578 -18.64 16.77 -5.83
N VAL A 579 -18.05 15.58 -5.63
CA VAL A 579 -16.89 15.43 -4.77
C VAL A 579 -15.71 16.19 -5.35
N ASP A 580 -15.04 16.99 -4.52
CA ASP A 580 -13.77 17.60 -4.91
C ASP A 580 -12.65 16.57 -4.82
N LEU A 581 -12.08 16.27 -5.98
CA LEU A 581 -10.99 15.30 -6.12
C LEU A 581 -9.63 15.95 -5.81
N VAL A 582 -9.56 17.29 -5.76
CA VAL A 582 -8.36 18.04 -5.34
C VAL A 582 -8.42 18.21 -3.83
N VAL A 583 -7.86 17.24 -3.13
CA VAL A 583 -7.96 17.19 -1.67
C VAL A 583 -6.84 17.96 -0.97
N LEU A 584 -7.22 18.77 0.01
CA LEU A 584 -6.31 19.47 0.92
C LEU A 584 -6.27 18.76 2.27
N PRO A 585 -5.09 18.50 2.85
CA PRO A 585 -5.00 17.89 4.18
C PRO A 585 -5.51 18.86 5.25
N PHE A 586 -5.99 18.32 6.38
CA PHE A 586 -6.42 19.13 7.53
C PHE A 586 -5.31 20.06 8.03
N LEU A 587 -4.06 19.61 7.96
CA LEU A 587 -2.88 20.35 8.40
C LEU A 587 -1.81 20.36 7.30
N ASN A 588 -1.24 21.54 7.05
CA ASN A 588 -0.06 21.69 6.20
C ASN A 588 1.21 21.56 7.06
N ILE A 589 1.88 20.41 6.96
CA ILE A 589 3.06 20.11 7.78
C ILE A 589 4.23 21.05 7.54
N ASN A 590 4.46 21.48 6.29
CA ASN A 590 5.54 22.42 5.98
C ASN A 590 5.28 23.77 6.67
N LEU A 591 4.03 24.25 6.60
CA LEU A 591 3.62 25.48 7.29
C LEU A 591 3.79 25.33 8.82
N LEU A 592 3.37 24.21 9.39
CA LEU A 592 3.51 23.94 10.82
C LEU A 592 4.97 23.94 11.27
N LEU A 593 5.88 23.33 10.50
CA LEU A 593 7.32 23.35 10.80
C LEU A 593 7.87 24.79 10.83
N TYR A 594 7.49 25.64 9.87
CA TYR A 594 7.91 27.05 9.88
C TYR A 594 7.35 27.82 11.07
N ILE A 595 6.09 27.58 11.45
CA ILE A 595 5.48 28.18 12.64
C ILE A 595 6.25 27.77 13.90
N TYR A 596 6.54 26.48 14.08
CA TYR A 596 7.29 25.98 15.24
C TYR A 596 8.73 26.47 15.29
N LEU A 597 9.40 26.61 14.14
CA LEU A 597 10.73 27.23 14.06
C LEU A 597 10.67 28.71 14.50
N GLY A 598 9.67 29.45 14.03
CA GLY A 598 9.44 30.85 14.43
C GLY A 598 9.18 30.98 15.94
N ILE A 599 8.31 30.15 16.49
CA ILE A 599 8.00 30.11 17.93
C ILE A 599 9.26 29.76 18.75
N SER A 600 10.04 28.77 18.30
CA SER A 600 11.29 28.39 18.98
C SER A 600 12.31 29.53 19.01
N GLY A 601 12.45 30.24 17.89
CA GLY A 601 13.28 31.45 17.81
C GLY A 601 12.82 32.54 18.79
N LEU A 602 11.51 32.78 18.86
CA LEU A 602 10.92 33.72 19.83
C LEU A 602 11.19 33.30 21.27
N PHE A 603 11.07 32.02 21.61
CA PHE A 603 11.38 31.52 22.96
C PHE A 603 12.84 31.73 23.33
N LEU A 604 13.78 31.45 22.42
CA LEU A 604 15.21 31.67 22.66
C LEU A 604 15.55 33.16 22.87
N VAL A 605 14.98 34.04 22.03
CA VAL A 605 15.17 35.49 22.14
C VAL A 605 14.64 35.99 23.47
N ASN A 606 13.43 35.58 23.85
CA ASN A 606 12.83 36.00 25.13
C ASN A 606 13.60 35.44 26.33
N ALA A 607 13.97 34.15 26.31
CA ALA A 607 14.82 33.54 27.34
C ALA A 607 16.10 34.35 27.56
N TYR A 608 16.77 34.75 26.48
CA TYR A 608 17.94 35.62 26.55
C TYR A 608 17.62 37.01 27.12
N LEU A 609 16.54 37.68 26.68
CA LEU A 609 16.16 39.00 27.16
C LEU A 609 15.87 39.01 28.66
N ILE A 610 15.19 37.99 29.17
CA ILE A 610 14.90 37.81 30.59
C ILE A 610 16.21 37.61 31.35
N LEU A 611 17.09 36.73 30.88
CA LEU A 611 18.39 36.50 31.50
C LEU A 611 19.27 37.73 31.50
N ARG A 612 19.14 38.60 30.49
CA ARG A 612 19.82 39.89 30.47
C ARG A 612 19.26 40.85 31.51
N ARG A 613 17.95 40.88 31.73
CA ARG A 613 17.25 41.87 32.58
C ARG A 613 16.98 41.42 34.02
N LYS A 614 17.12 40.14 34.33
CA LYS A 614 16.90 39.61 35.69
C LYS A 614 17.87 40.31 36.65
N ASN A 615 17.32 41.24 37.44
CA ASN A 615 18.02 41.81 38.60
C ASN A 615 18.01 40.73 39.66
N ILE A 616 19.16 40.11 39.84
CA ILE A 616 19.37 39.07 40.83
C ILE A 616 19.88 39.82 42.06
N THR A 617 18.95 40.18 42.96
CA THR A 617 19.27 40.64 44.33
C THR A 617 19.74 39.48 45.17
#